data_AF-A0AAV6CUD1-F1
#
_entry.id   AF-A0AAV6CUD1-F1
#
_cell.length_a   1.000
_cell.length_b   1.000
_cell.length_c   1.000
_cell.angle_alpha   90.00
_cell.angle_beta   90.00
_cell.angle_gamma   90.00
#
_symmetry.space_group_name_H-M   'P 1'
#
loop_
_entity.id
_entity.type
_entity.pdbx_description
1 polymer ?
#
loop_
_entity_poly.entity_id
_entity_poly.type
_entity_poly.pdbx_seq_one_letter_code
_entity_poly.pdbx_strand_id
1 'polypeptide(L)' 'MKASVGTVAVIGALSLAVWTAVYVFNPSTPLTQAETVIVVGVCAVLVFGFKWVVSSITKMRGGNEPHS' A
#
# COMPACT_ATOMS: atom_id res chain seq x y z
N MET A 1 5.01 -0.95 14.23
CA MET A 1 5.22 0.31 13.47
C MET A 1 4.00 1.19 13.68
N LYS A 2 4.14 2.43 14.17
CA LYS A 2 2.99 3.36 14.20
C LYS A 2 2.59 3.65 12.75
N ALA A 3 1.31 3.48 12.40
CA ALA A 3 0.82 3.89 11.09
C ALA A 3 0.99 5.41 10.98
N SER A 4 1.98 5.84 10.20
CA SER A 4 2.20 7.25 9.93
C SER A 4 1.03 7.76 9.08
N VAL A 5 0.63 9.02 9.30
CA VAL A 5 -0.38 9.72 8.49
C VAL A 5 -0.07 9.58 6.99
N GLY A 6 1.20 9.63 6.60
CA GLY A 6 1.61 9.43 5.20
C GLY A 6 1.33 8.00 4.68
N THR A 7 1.46 6.98 5.53
CA THR A 7 1.13 5.59 5.13
C THR A 7 -0.37 5.42 4.92
N VAL A 8 -1.19 6.01 5.80
CA VAL A 8 -2.66 5.98 5.65
C VAL A 8 -3.09 6.75 4.39
N ALA A 9 -2.48 7.91 4.13
CA ALA A 9 -2.76 8.70 2.93
C ALA A 9 -2.46 7.93 1.64
N VAL A 10 -1.33 7.21 1.57
CA VAL A 10 -0.98 6.39 0.41
C VAL A 10 -1.96 5.23 0.22
N ILE A 11 -2.35 4.54 1.30
CA ILE A 11 -3.36 3.46 1.23
C ILE A 11 -4.70 4.00 0.73
N GLY A 12 -5.13 5.16 1.26
CA GLY A 12 -6.35 5.82 0.83
C GLY A 12 -6.31 6.21 -0.65
N ALA A 13 -5.21 6.82 -1.11
CA ALA A 13 -5.02 7.21 -2.50
C ALA A 13 -5.02 6.01 -3.46
N LEU A 14 -4.32 4.92 -3.11
CA LEU A 14 -4.33 3.67 -3.88
C LEU A 14 -5.74 3.06 -3.95
N SER A 15 -6.45 3.04 -2.82
CA SER A 15 -7.81 2.49 -2.77
C SER A 15 -8.78 3.30 -3.63
N LEU A 16 -8.68 4.64 -3.59
CA LEU A 16 -9.45 5.56 -4.44
C LEU A 16 -9.12 5.38 -5.93
N ALA A 17 -7.84 5.18 -6.28
CA ALA A 17 -7.43 4.94 -7.65
C ALA A 17 -8.02 3.62 -8.19
N VAL A 18 -7.97 2.55 -7.40
CA VAL A 18 -8.59 1.26 -7.77
C VAL A 18 -10.09 1.41 -7.93
N TRP A 19 -10.76 2.09 -6.99
CA TRP A 19 -12.19 2.34 -7.07
C TRP A 19 -12.57 3.12 -8.33
N THR A 20 -11.83 4.19 -8.64
CA THR A 20 -12.03 5.01 -9.84
C THR A 20 -11.83 4.19 -11.11
N ALA A 21 -10.80 3.35 -11.16
CA ALA A 21 -10.55 2.48 -12.30
C ALA A 21 -11.72 1.49 -12.51
N VAL A 22 -12.20 0.84 -11.45
CA VAL A 22 -13.34 -0.09 -11.57
C VAL A 22 -14.60 0.65 -12.02
N TYR A 23 -14.84 1.86 -11.53
CA TYR A 23 -15.97 2.67 -11.98
C TYR A 23 -15.89 3.05 -13.45
N VAL A 24 -14.68 3.34 -13.97
CA VAL A 24 -14.46 3.67 -15.38
C VAL A 24 -14.58 2.46 -16.30
N PHE A 25 -14.01 1.31 -15.91
CA PHE A 25 -13.98 0.12 -16.77
C PHE A 25 -15.21 -0.78 -16.64
N ASN A 26 -15.88 -0.78 -15.49
CA ASN A 26 -17.04 -1.60 -15.19
C ASN A 26 -18.13 -0.78 -14.46
N PRO A 27 -18.70 0.26 -15.10
CA PRO A 27 -19.64 1.18 -14.46
C PRO A 27 -20.95 0.49 -14.00
N SER A 28 -21.29 -0.64 -14.59
CA SER A 28 -22.53 -1.39 -14.32
C SER A 28 -22.44 -2.27 -13.06
N THR A 29 -21.24 -2.50 -12.53
CA THR A 29 -20.99 -3.36 -11.36
C THR A 29 -20.11 -2.61 -10.37
N PRO A 30 -20.70 -1.68 -9.59
CA PRO A 30 -19.95 -0.99 -8.54
C PRO A 30 -19.47 -1.99 -7.49
N LEU A 31 -18.30 -1.74 -6.90
CA LEU A 31 -17.79 -2.60 -5.83
C LEU A 31 -18.79 -2.63 -4.68
N THR A 32 -19.09 -3.83 -4.21
CA THR A 32 -19.81 -4.05 -2.96
C THR A 32 -18.96 -3.61 -1.77
N GLN A 33 -19.60 -3.48 -0.61
CA GLN A 33 -18.90 -3.14 0.63
C GLN A 33 -17.79 -4.16 0.96
N ALA A 34 -18.06 -5.46 0.75
CA ALA A 34 -17.07 -6.51 1.00
C ALA A 34 -15.86 -6.39 0.07
N GLU A 35 -16.07 -6.15 -1.22
CA GLU A 35 -14.99 -5.97 -2.19
C GLU A 35 -14.17 -4.72 -1.89
N THR A 36 -14.81 -3.64 -1.46
CA THR A 36 -14.12 -2.41 -1.06
C THR A 36 -13.18 -2.65 0.12
N VAL A 37 -13.63 -3.39 1.14
CA VAL A 37 -12.79 -3.76 2.30
C VAL A 37 -11.61 -4.62 1.86
N ILE A 38 -11.83 -5.57 0.96
CA ILE A 38 -10.75 -6.40 0.39
C ILE A 38 -9.73 -5.54 -0.34
N VAL A 39 -10.18 -4.62 -1.21
CA VAL A 39 -9.29 -3.72 -1.96
C VAL A 39 -8.44 -2.86 -1.01
N VAL A 40 -9.06 -2.25 0.00
CA VAL A 40 -8.32 -1.45 1.01
C VAL A 40 -7.31 -2.32 1.77
N GLY A 41 -7.72 -3.53 2.16
CA GLY A 41 -6.85 -4.50 2.83
C GLY A 41 -5.64 -4.89 1.98
N VAL A 42 -5.86 -5.22 0.69
CA VAL A 42 -4.79 -5.55 -0.26
C VAL A 42 -3.86 -4.35 -0.47
N CYS A 43 -4.40 -3.14 -0.63
CA CYS A 43 -3.60 -1.92 -0.75
C CYS A 43 -2.72 -1.70 0.49
N ALA A 44 -3.27 -1.92 1.69
CA ALA A 44 -2.50 -1.84 2.92
C ALA A 44 -1.35 -2.85 2.95
N VAL A 45 -1.63 -4.12 2.63
CA VAL A 45 -0.60 -5.18 2.58
C VAL A 45 0.50 -4.85 1.57
N LEU A 46 0.15 -4.33 0.39
CA LEU A 46 1.13 -3.92 -0.62
C LEU A 46 2.03 -2.78 -0.12
N VAL A 47 1.45 -1.75 0.50
CA VAL A 47 2.22 -0.62 1.03
C VAL A 47 3.15 -1.07 2.16
N PHE A 48 2.66 -1.88 3.10
CA PHE A 48 3.48 -2.41 4.19
C PHE A 48 4.56 -3.38 3.68
N GLY A 49 4.22 -4.24 2.72
CA GLY A 49 5.15 -5.15 2.07
C GLY A 49 6.26 -4.40 1.34
N PHE A 50 5.93 -3.39 0.55
CA PHE A 50 6.91 -2.55 -0.13
C PHE A 50 7.84 -1.84 0.87
N LYS A 51 7.26 -1.26 1.92
CA LYS A 51 8.04 -0.60 2.98
C LYS A 51 8.97 -1.57 3.71
N TRP A 52 8.54 -2.81 3.91
CA TRP A 52 9.36 -3.88 4.49
C TRP A 52 10.49 -4.29 3.56
N VAL A 53 10.23 -4.44 2.25
CA VAL A 53 11.25 -4.73 1.23
C VAL A 53 12.27 -3.61 1.14
N VAL A 54 11.84 -2.36 1.02
CA VAL A 54 12.73 -1.19 1.01
C VAL A 54 13.57 -1.15 2.27
N SER A 55 12.96 -1.31 3.45
CA SER A 55 13.71 -1.34 4.72
C SER A 55 14.74 -2.48 4.76
N SER A 56 14.41 -3.64 4.19
CA SER A 56 15.33 -4.79 4.14
C SER A 56 16.50 -4.51 3.21
N ILE A 57 16.27 -3.90 2.05
CA ILE A 57 17.30 -3.52 1.08
C ILE A 57 18.20 -2.43 1.66
N THR A 58 17.64 -1.38 2.28
CA THR A 58 18.44 -0.30 2.89
C THR A 58 19.29 -0.84 4.03
N LYS A 59 18.77 -1.78 4.83
CA LYS A 59 19.52 -2.44 5.90
C LYS A 59 20.69 -3.27 5.37
N MET A 60 20.53 -3.92 4.20
CA MET A 60 21.65 -4.62 3.54
C MET A 60 22.69 -3.66 2.97
N ARG A 61 22.28 -2.47 2.50
CA ARG A 61 23.20 -1.44 1.97
C ARG A 61 23.98 -0.69 3.05
N GLY A 62 23.40 -0.45 4.23
CA GLY A 62 24.06 0.21 5.36
C GLY A 62 24.93 -0.71 6.23
N GLY A 63 24.93 -2.03 5.99
CA GLY A 63 25.72 -2.99 6.76
C GLY A 63 27.20 -3.06 6.40
N ASN A 64 27.68 -2.22 5.47
CA ASN A 64 29.07 -2.20 5.00
C ASN A 64 29.87 -0.99 5.51
N GLU A 65 29.38 -0.29 6.54
CA GLU A 65 30.15 0.69 7.28
C GLU A 65 30.97 -0.08 8.35
N PRO A 66 32.31 -0.16 8.23
CA PRO A 66 33.13 -0.71 9.30
C PRO A 66 32.98 0.22 10.51
N HIS A 67 32.43 -0.31 11.60
CA HIS A 67 32.58 0.30 12.91
C HIS A 67 34.08 0.47 13.20
N SER A 68 34.60 1.67 13.01
CA SER A 68 35.91 2.11 13.49
C SER A 68 35.80 2.77 14.86
#